data_AF-A0A2I0XE23-F1
#
_entry.id   AF-A0A2I0XE23-F1
#
_cell.length_a   1.000
_cell.length_b   1.000
_cell.length_c   1.000
_cell.angle_alpha   90.00
_cell.angle_beta   90.00
_cell.angle_gamma   90.00
#
_symmetry.space_group_name_H-M   'P 1'
#
loop_
_entity.id
_entity.type
_entity.pdbx_description
1 polymer ?
#
loop_
_entity_poly.entity_id
_entity_poly.type
_entity_poly.pdbx_seq_one_letter_code
_entity_poly.pdbx_strand_id
1 'polypeptide(L)'
;MHRAVLPLVINHLQEETQGCFQTDIRSWKVLEAEGVPTQTNGYDCGMFVCKYMENVIQPNSVKWDLLMNLQAEMPNLELNLHLCCYVPR
;
A
#
# COMPACT_ATOMS: atom_id res chain seq x y z
N MET A 1 1.47 -7.73 10.63
CA MET A 1 0.56 -8.85 10.32
C MET A 1 1.15 -10.13 10.88
N HIS A 2 0.38 -10.95 11.59
CA HIS A 2 0.91 -12.22 12.07
C HIS A 2 1.02 -13.22 10.90
N ARG A 3 2.21 -13.77 10.65
CA ARG A 3 2.49 -14.64 9.49
C ARG A 3 1.51 -15.80 9.35
N ALA A 4 0.99 -16.34 10.46
CA ALA A 4 0.02 -17.44 10.44
C ALA A 4 -1.32 -17.09 9.76
N VAL A 5 -1.67 -15.80 9.65
CA VAL A 5 -2.93 -15.36 9.03
C VAL A 5 -2.78 -15.13 7.52
N LEU A 6 -1.54 -15.03 7.03
CA LEU A 6 -1.26 -14.70 5.63
C LEU A 6 -1.86 -15.71 4.63
N PRO A 7 -1.79 -17.04 4.84
CA PRO A 7 -2.44 -17.98 3.94
C PRO A 7 -3.96 -17.81 3.86
N LEU A 8 -4.61 -17.45 4.97
CA LEU A 8 -6.05 -17.21 5.01
C LEU A 8 -6.43 -15.98 4.18
N VAL A 9 -5.65 -14.90 4.29
CA VAL A 9 -5.87 -13.69 3.49
C VAL A 9 -5.65 -13.95 2.00
N ILE A 10 -4.58 -14.66 1.63
CA ILE A 10 -4.31 -14.99 0.22
C ILE A 10 -5.40 -15.89 -0.37
N ASN A 11 -5.88 -16.88 0.39
CA ASN A 11 -6.99 -17.72 -0.04
C ASN A 11 -8.27 -16.91 -0.27
N HIS A 12 -8.61 -16.01 0.66
CA HIS A 12 -9.78 -15.15 0.50
C HIS A 12 -9.65 -14.24 -0.73
N LEU A 13 -8.49 -13.63 -0.95
CA LEU A 13 -8.24 -12.81 -2.15
C LEU A 13 -8.35 -13.63 -3.44
N GLN A 14 -7.93 -14.90 -3.45
CA GLN A 14 -8.07 -15.78 -4.62
C GLN A 14 -9.55 -16.08 -4.93
N GLU A 15 -10.39 -16.21 -3.91
CA GLU A 15 -11.83 -16.36 -4.07
C GLU A 15 -12.45 -15.09 -4.66
N GLU A 16 -12.07 -13.91 -4.16
CA GLU A 16 -12.59 -12.62 -4.64
C GLU A 16 -12.10 -12.21 -6.03
N THR A 17 -10.90 -12.66 -6.43
CA THR A 17 -10.26 -12.28 -7.70
C THR A 17 -10.31 -13.40 -8.75
N GLN A 18 -11.21 -14.37 -8.59
CA GLN A 18 -11.34 -15.49 -9.51
C GLN A 18 -11.57 -15.01 -10.96
N GLY A 19 -10.65 -15.37 -11.86
CA GLY A 19 -10.69 -14.98 -13.27
C GLY A 19 -10.10 -13.60 -13.59
N CYS A 20 -9.66 -12.83 -12.60
CA CYS A 20 -8.97 -11.55 -12.82
C CYS A 20 -7.51 -11.72 -13.26
N PHE A 21 -6.90 -12.86 -12.94
CA PHE A 21 -5.49 -13.17 -13.23
C PHE A 21 -5.36 -14.46 -14.04
N GLN A 22 -4.30 -14.53 -14.86
CA GLN A 22 -3.98 -15.71 -15.68
C GLN A 22 -3.37 -16.86 -14.86
N THR A 23 -2.98 -16.60 -13.63
CA THR A 23 -2.28 -17.52 -12.75
C THR A 23 -2.93 -17.53 -11.38
N ASP A 24 -2.85 -18.67 -10.68
CA ASP A 24 -3.29 -18.80 -9.29
C ASP A 24 -2.45 -17.90 -8.37
N ILE A 25 -3.07 -16.91 -7.72
CA ILE A 25 -2.35 -15.96 -6.88
C ILE A 25 -1.73 -16.61 -5.63
N ARG A 26 -2.23 -17.80 -5.23
CA ARG A 26 -1.65 -18.58 -4.12
C ARG A 26 -0.26 -19.13 -4.45
N SER A 27 0.09 -19.20 -5.74
CA SER A 27 1.41 -19.62 -6.21
C SER A 27 2.44 -18.48 -6.25
N TRP A 28 2.00 -17.23 -6.06
CA TRP A 28 2.87 -16.08 -6.20
C TRP A 28 3.88 -15.98 -5.08
N LYS A 29 5.08 -15.49 -5.41
CA LYS A 29 6.13 -15.23 -4.42
C LYS A 29 5.68 -14.10 -3.51
N VAL A 30 5.51 -14.40 -2.23
CA VAL A 30 5.26 -13.41 -1.19
C VAL A 30 6.60 -12.83 -0.73
N LEU A 31 6.70 -11.51 -0.72
CA LEU A 31 7.85 -10.78 -0.19
C LEU A 31 7.39 -9.92 0.99
N GLU A 32 8.18 -9.90 2.05
CA GLU A 32 7.98 -9.00 3.20
C GLU A 32 8.99 -7.85 3.09
N ALA A 33 8.51 -6.63 3.36
CA ALA A 33 9.35 -5.44 3.44
C ALA A 33 9.51 -5.04 4.91
N GLU A 34 10.75 -4.81 5.33
CA GLU A 34 11.08 -4.32 6.66
C GLU A 34 11.36 -2.81 6.61
N GLY A 35 11.24 -2.14 7.77
CA GLY A 35 11.50 -0.69 7.86
C GLY A 35 10.48 0.17 7.13
N VAL A 36 9.30 -0.37 6.80
CA VAL A 36 8.21 0.42 6.22
C VAL A 36 7.61 1.32 7.31
N PRO A 37 7.43 2.62 7.07
CA PRO A 37 6.81 3.51 8.04
C PRO A 37 5.40 3.03 8.38
N THR A 38 4.96 3.21 9.61
CA THR A 38 3.63 2.76 10.06
C THR A 38 2.81 3.95 10.54
N GLN A 39 1.52 3.95 10.22
CA GLN A 39 0.60 4.94 10.76
C GLN A 39 0.42 4.78 12.28
N THR A 40 0.11 5.89 12.96
CA THR A 40 -0.23 5.90 14.38
C THR A 40 -1.70 6.18 14.64
N ASN A 41 -2.43 6.69 13.65
CA ASN A 41 -3.87 6.94 13.75
C ASN A 41 -4.70 5.89 12.98
N GLY A 42 -6.02 5.98 13.12
CA GLY A 42 -6.96 5.02 12.52
C GLY A 42 -7.48 5.37 11.14
N TYR A 43 -7.13 6.53 10.57
CA TYR A 43 -7.79 7.08 9.39
C TYR A 43 -6.86 7.35 8.19
N ASP A 44 -5.54 7.45 8.39
CA ASP A 44 -4.60 7.73 7.29
C ASP A 44 -4.23 6.50 6.45
N CYS A 45 -4.81 5.33 6.72
CA CYS A 45 -4.38 4.08 6.06
C CYS A 45 -4.46 4.12 4.54
N GLY A 46 -5.48 4.79 3.98
CA GLY A 46 -5.58 5.01 2.54
C GLY A 46 -4.41 5.82 1.99
N MET A 47 -4.01 6.88 2.68
CA MET A 47 -2.92 7.76 2.27
C MET A 47 -1.55 7.08 2.37
N PHE A 48 -1.32 6.29 3.43
CA PHE A 48 -0.12 5.47 3.56
C PHE A 48 -0.01 4.47 2.39
N VAL A 49 -1.10 3.78 2.03
CA VAL A 49 -1.13 2.86 0.90
C VAL A 49 -0.79 3.57 -0.42
N CYS A 50 -1.37 4.74 -0.68
CA CYS A 50 -1.04 5.54 -1.87
C CYS A 50 0.46 5.87 -1.96
N LYS A 51 1.07 6.27 -0.83
CA LYS A 51 2.50 6.62 -0.77
C LYS A 51 3.41 5.40 -0.88
N TYR A 52 2.99 4.25 -0.36
CA TYR A 52 3.71 3.00 -0.61
C TYR A 52 3.72 2.64 -2.08
N MET A 53 2.56 2.71 -2.75
CA MET A 53 2.46 2.41 -4.18
C MET A 53 3.33 3.35 -5.00
N GLU A 54 3.27 4.66 -4.73
CA GLU A 54 4.09 5.68 -5.41
C GLU A 54 5.60 5.38 -5.30
N ASN A 55 6.05 4.86 -4.16
CA ASN A 55 7.45 4.49 -3.92
C ASN A 55 7.83 3.16 -4.58
N VAL A 56 6.92 2.17 -4.59
CA VAL A 56 7.17 0.82 -5.13
C VAL A 56 7.22 0.80 -6.66
N ILE A 57 6.47 1.66 -7.34
CA ILE A 57 6.44 1.72 -8.82
C ILE A 57 7.65 2.44 -9.44
N GLN A 58 8.50 3.07 -8.62
CA GLN A 58 9.67 3.78 -9.14
C GLN A 58 10.67 2.77 -9.74
N PRO A 59 11.35 3.11 -10.85
CA PRO A 59 12.33 2.22 -11.50
C PRO A 59 13.59 1.97 -10.67
N ASN A 60 13.80 2.75 -9.60
CA ASN A 60 14.90 2.61 -8.66
C ASN A 60 14.48 1.75 -7.46
N SER A 61 15.44 1.19 -6.73
CA SER A 61 15.19 0.45 -5.48
C SER A 61 14.31 1.27 -4.51
N VAL A 62 13.32 0.61 -3.91
CA VAL A 62 12.39 1.21 -2.95
C VAL A 62 13.13 1.89 -1.80
N LYS A 63 12.82 3.16 -1.51
CA LYS A 63 13.49 3.96 -0.47
C LYS A 63 12.52 4.27 0.66
N TRP A 64 12.37 3.35 1.61
CA TRP A 64 11.47 3.56 2.76
C TRP A 64 11.90 4.70 3.67
N ASP A 65 13.20 4.99 3.74
CA ASP A 65 13.76 6.08 4.55
C ASP A 65 13.19 7.46 4.21
N LEU A 66 12.82 7.67 2.94
CA LEU A 66 12.21 8.92 2.47
C LEU A 66 10.80 9.14 3.03
N LEU A 67 10.17 8.08 3.56
CA LEU A 67 8.82 8.09 4.10
C LEU A 67 8.80 7.98 5.63
N MET A 68 9.94 8.08 6.32
CA MET A 68 9.99 7.89 7.78
C MET A 68 9.17 8.91 8.57
N ASN A 69 9.00 10.13 8.04
CA ASN A 69 8.19 11.18 8.66
C ASN A 69 6.77 11.27 8.06
N LEU A 70 6.34 10.25 7.32
CA LEU A 70 5.12 10.28 6.52
C LEU A 70 3.87 10.63 7.34
N GLN A 71 3.76 10.16 8.58
CA GLN A 71 2.65 10.49 9.48
C GLN A 71 2.53 12.00 9.77
N ALA A 72 3.65 12.71 9.88
CA ALA A 72 3.67 14.15 10.13
C ALA A 72 3.30 14.97 8.87
N GLU A 73 3.47 14.40 7.69
CA GLU A 73 3.17 15.04 6.40
C GLU A 73 1.72 14.85 5.95
N MET A 74 0.97 13.94 6.58
CA MET A 74 -0.40 13.56 6.21
C MET A 74 -1.35 14.75 5.97
N PRO A 75 -1.43 15.76 6.86
CA PRO A 75 -2.33 16.89 6.63
C PRO A 75 -2.08 17.63 5.31
N ASN A 76 -0.81 17.75 4.91
CA ASN A 76 -0.45 18.40 3.64
C ASN A 76 -0.72 17.49 2.44
N LEU A 77 -0.48 16.19 2.59
CA LEU A 77 -0.70 15.20 1.53
C LEU A 77 -2.19 15.00 1.22
N GLU A 78 -3.03 14.98 2.24
CA GLU A 78 -4.49 14.92 2.08
C GLU A 78 -5.01 16.15 1.33
N LEU A 79 -4.53 17.34 1.70
CA LEU A 79 -4.89 18.58 1.01
C LEU A 79 -4.47 18.55 -0.46
N ASN A 80 -3.25 18.11 -0.75
CA ASN A 80 -2.74 18.01 -2.12
C ASN A 80 -3.51 16.98 -2.95
N LEU A 81 -3.88 15.84 -2.36
CA LEU A 81 -4.69 14.82 -3.05
C LEU A 81 -6.09 15.36 -3.37
N HIS A 82 -6.69 16.08 -2.42
CA HIS A 82 -7.98 16.73 -2.63
C HIS A 82 -7.92 17.72 -3.80
N LEU A 83 -6.85 18.53 -3.88
CA LEU A 83 -6.62 19.47 -4.99
C LEU A 83 -6.36 18.79 -6.34
N CYS A 84 -5.61 17.67 -6.36
CA CYS A 84 -5.38 16.89 -7.58
C CYS A 84 -6.67 16.23 -8.12
N CYS A 85 -7.55 15.78 -7.24
CA CYS A 85 -8.83 15.17 -7.61
C CYS A 85 -9.91 16.22 -7.96
N TYR A 86 -9.73 17.48 -7.54
CA TYR A 86 -10.53 18.63 -7.96
C TYR A 86 -10.02 19.20 -9.29
N VAL A 87 -9.96 18.38 -10.33
CA VAL A 87 -9.97 18.91 -11.70
C VAL A 87 -11.40 19.40 -11.96
N PRO A 88 -11.64 20.70 -12.23
CA PRO A 88 -12.99 21.16 -12.56
C PRO A 88 -13.42 20.44 -13.84
N ARG A 89 -14.52 19.69 -13.74
CA ARG A 89 -15.21 19.14 -14.92
C ARG A 89 -15.79 20.27 -15.76
#